data_AF-A0AAN8PKR4-F1
#
_entry.id   AF-A0AAN8PKR4-F1
#
_cell.length_a   1.000
_cell.length_b   1.000
_cell.length_c   1.000
_cell.angle_alpha   90.00
_cell.angle_beta   90.00
_cell.angle_gamma   90.00
#
_symmetry.space_group_name_H-M   'P 1'
#
loop_
_entity.id
_entity.type
_entity.pdbx_description
1 polymer ?
#
loop_
_entity_poly.entity_id
_entity_poly.type
_entity_poly.pdbx_seq_one_letter_code
_entity_poly.pdbx_strand_id
1 'polypeptide(L)'
;MSKTRRANVSLRPSELVIAAIHNMEERKGSTPEDIVDFISNKYSLNANYLRGHVEKALKRGVYFGVLKENEGLYQLQEMGVRTANKKPVQRKKRVTIKLPAGKNKRGTMTKKKAYASAARKKRTKSKNDLSKRCCLLKMARRKKQKATRALQVRKAQMKRRKARP
;
A
#
# COMPACT_ATOMS: atom_id res chain seq x y z
N MET A 1 16.39 35.23 -22.45
CA MET A 1 15.45 34.31 -21.76
C MET A 1 15.89 32.88 -22.03
N SER A 2 16.58 32.26 -21.08
CA SER A 2 17.18 30.94 -21.24
C SER A 2 16.09 29.87 -21.22
N LYS A 3 15.97 29.08 -22.31
CA LYS A 3 15.05 27.95 -22.40
C LYS A 3 15.53 26.85 -21.46
N THR A 4 14.93 26.75 -20.27
CA THR A 4 15.18 25.65 -19.34
C THR A 4 14.71 24.35 -19.99
N ARG A 5 15.67 23.54 -20.46
CA ARG A 5 15.41 22.18 -20.94
C ARG A 5 14.73 21.41 -19.80
N ARG A 6 13.45 21.11 -19.94
CA ARG A 6 12.74 20.16 -19.07
C ARG A 6 13.34 18.78 -19.34
N ALA A 7 14.41 18.45 -18.62
CA ALA A 7 14.95 17.10 -18.61
C ALA A 7 13.84 16.19 -18.08
N ASN A 8 13.30 15.36 -18.97
CA ASN A 8 12.33 14.32 -18.64
C ASN A 8 13.12 13.17 -17.97
N VAL A 9 13.68 13.46 -16.79
CA VAL A 9 14.38 12.49 -15.96
C VAL A 9 13.31 11.52 -15.48
N SER A 10 13.52 10.22 -15.66
CA SER A 10 12.67 9.20 -15.05
C SER A 10 12.43 9.57 -13.59
N LEU A 11 11.16 9.81 -13.23
CA LEU A 11 10.70 10.27 -11.91
C LEU A 11 10.83 9.18 -10.84
N ARG A 12 11.91 8.39 -10.84
CA ARG A 12 12.16 7.40 -9.79
C ARG A 12 12.61 8.17 -8.55
N PRO A 13 11.85 8.11 -7.44
CA PRO A 13 12.20 8.90 -6.26
C PRO A 13 13.58 8.57 -5.70
N SER A 14 14.08 7.35 -5.90
CA SER A 14 15.43 6.94 -5.50
C SER A 14 16.53 7.67 -6.25
N GLU A 15 16.37 7.85 -7.57
CA GLU A 15 17.37 8.56 -8.40
C GLU A 15 17.39 10.04 -8.03
N LEU A 16 16.21 10.64 -7.82
CA LEU A 16 16.09 12.04 -7.38
C LEU A 16 16.74 12.28 -6.02
N VAL A 17 16.58 11.34 -5.08
CA VAL A 17 17.19 11.44 -3.75
C VAL A 17 18.72 11.33 -3.83
N ILE A 18 19.25 10.38 -4.61
CA ILE A 18 20.70 10.24 -4.80
C ILE A 18 21.27 11.51 -5.46
N ALA A 19 20.62 12.00 -6.51
CA ALA A 19 21.03 13.22 -7.17
C ALA A 19 20.92 14.45 -6.26
N ALA A 20 19.91 14.53 -5.40
CA ALA A 20 19.76 15.61 -4.44
C ALA A 20 20.92 15.62 -3.43
N ILE A 21 21.16 14.48 -2.77
CA ILE A 21 22.25 14.35 -1.78
C ILE A 21 23.61 14.64 -2.43
N HIS A 22 23.84 14.16 -3.66
CA HIS A 22 25.06 14.44 -4.40
C HIS A 22 25.21 15.94 -4.74
N ASN A 23 24.13 16.68 -5.02
CA ASN A 23 24.23 18.11 -5.33
C ASN A 23 24.33 19.00 -4.10
N MET A 24 23.88 18.52 -2.93
CA MET A 24 23.92 19.28 -1.68
C MET A 24 25.31 19.23 -1.02
N GLU A 25 26.11 18.19 -1.28
CA GLU A 25 27.50 17.99 -0.79
C GLU A 25 27.74 18.43 0.67
N GLU A 26 26.77 18.22 1.55
CA GLU A 26 26.90 18.60 2.95
C GLU A 26 27.83 17.60 3.64
N ARG A 27 28.98 18.08 4.15
CA ARG A 27 29.97 17.25 4.90
C ARG A 27 29.35 16.47 6.06
N LYS A 28 28.21 16.93 6.59
CA LYS A 28 27.48 16.29 7.69
C LYS A 28 26.21 15.55 7.25
N GLY A 29 25.88 15.57 5.96
CA GLY A 29 24.65 14.98 5.41
C GLY A 29 23.44 15.88 5.54
N SER A 30 22.36 15.46 4.89
CA SER A 30 21.15 16.26 4.69
C SER A 30 19.94 15.65 5.38
N THR A 31 19.04 16.50 5.88
CA THR A 31 17.78 16.03 6.46
C THR A 31 16.80 15.61 5.37
N PRO A 32 15.79 14.77 5.68
CA PRO A 32 14.76 14.44 4.70
C PRO A 32 13.95 15.66 4.24
N GLU A 33 13.86 16.72 5.04
CA GLU A 33 13.15 17.94 4.71
C GLU A 33 13.94 18.74 3.67
N ASP A 34 15.24 18.93 3.89
CA ASP A 34 16.13 19.62 2.94
C ASP A 34 16.13 18.93 1.56
N ILE A 35 16.13 17.59 1.56
CA ILE A 35 16.07 16.79 0.32
C ILE A 35 14.74 17.01 -0.40
N VAL A 36 13.62 17.06 0.32
CA VAL A 36 12.30 17.32 -0.26
C VAL A 36 12.24 18.72 -0.84
N ASP A 37 12.74 19.71 -0.12
CA ASP A 37 12.73 21.11 -0.54
C ASP A 37 13.61 21.32 -1.77
N PHE A 38 14.80 20.70 -1.80
CA PHE A 38 15.67 20.71 -2.96
C PHE A 38 14.99 20.13 -4.20
N ILE A 39 14.36 18.95 -4.08
CA ILE A 39 13.68 18.29 -5.21
C ILE A 39 12.45 19.10 -5.64
N SER A 40 11.68 19.63 -4.69
CA SER A 40 10.52 20.49 -4.93
C SER A 40 10.91 21.72 -5.74
N ASN A 41 11.98 22.40 -5.33
CA ASN A 41 12.48 23.61 -5.99
C ASN A 41 13.07 23.31 -7.36
N LYS A 42 13.89 22.26 -7.49
CA LYS A 42 14.60 21.94 -8.74
C LYS A 42 13.69 21.36 -9.82
N TYR A 43 12.69 20.56 -9.45
CA TYR A 43 11.82 19.85 -10.40
C TYR A 43 10.36 20.35 -10.39
N SER A 44 10.06 21.40 -9.62
CA SER A 44 8.72 21.99 -9.48
C SER A 44 7.64 20.96 -9.11
N LEU A 45 7.98 20.06 -8.19
CA LEU A 45 7.12 18.98 -7.72
C LEU A 45 6.50 19.33 -6.36
N ASN A 46 5.29 18.84 -6.09
CA ASN A 46 4.61 19.13 -4.82
C ASN A 46 5.28 18.39 -3.65
N ALA A 47 5.79 19.14 -2.67
CA ALA A 47 6.46 18.63 -1.47
C ALA A 47 5.64 17.58 -0.70
N ASN A 48 4.31 17.76 -0.61
CA ASN A 48 3.42 16.83 0.10
C ASN A 48 3.40 15.43 -0.53
N TYR A 49 3.48 15.37 -1.86
CA TYR A 49 3.56 14.11 -2.58
C TYR A 49 4.95 13.47 -2.39
N LEU A 50 6.00 14.30 -2.47
CA LEU A 50 7.38 13.84 -2.40
C LEU A 50 7.77 13.27 -1.04
N ARG A 51 7.32 13.85 0.07
CA ARG A 51 7.74 13.44 1.42
C ARG A 51 7.66 11.93 1.65
N GLY A 52 6.51 11.33 1.35
CA GLY A 52 6.32 9.89 1.52
C GLY A 52 7.12 9.02 0.53
N HIS A 53 7.50 9.55 -0.62
CA HIS A 53 8.34 8.88 -1.61
C HIS A 53 9.83 8.97 -1.24
N VAL A 54 10.28 10.14 -0.80
CA VAL A 54 11.64 10.41 -0.33
C VAL A 54 11.93 9.57 0.91
N GLU A 55 11.07 9.55 1.93
CA GLU A 55 11.28 8.71 3.13
C GLU A 55 11.45 7.23 2.80
N LYS A 56 10.66 6.71 1.85
CA LYS A 56 10.77 5.31 1.41
C LYS A 56 12.05 5.07 0.62
N ALA A 57 12.45 6.02 -0.22
CA ALA A 57 13.69 5.95 -0.98
C ALA A 57 14.91 5.98 -0.05
N LEU A 58 14.92 6.85 0.96
CA LEU A 58 15.96 6.93 1.98
C LEU A 58 16.07 5.62 2.77
N LYS A 59 14.96 5.11 3.31
CA LYS A 59 14.93 3.81 4.03
C LYS A 59 15.43 2.66 3.17
N ARG A 60 15.10 2.65 1.87
CA ARG A 60 15.61 1.65 0.91
C ARG A 60 17.10 1.85 0.64
N GLY A 61 17.55 3.08 0.43
CA GLY A 61 18.96 3.41 0.20
C GLY A 61 19.85 2.98 1.37
N VAL A 62 19.39 3.20 2.60
CA VAL A 62 20.06 2.71 3.82
C VAL A 62 20.06 1.18 3.88
N TYR A 63 18.93 0.55 3.56
CA TYR A 63 18.84 -0.92 3.53
C TYR A 63 19.79 -1.56 2.51
N PHE A 64 19.95 -0.95 1.34
CA PHE A 64 20.86 -1.43 0.30
C PHE A 64 22.33 -1.03 0.53
N GLY A 65 22.62 -0.22 1.55
CA GLY A 65 23.98 0.28 1.82
C GLY A 65 24.48 1.30 0.80
N VAL A 66 23.56 1.99 0.13
CA VAL A 66 23.87 3.12 -0.76
C VAL A 66 23.97 4.42 0.04
N LEU A 67 23.15 4.53 1.09
CA LEU A 67 23.12 5.69 1.98
C LEU A 67 23.50 5.28 3.40
N LYS A 68 24.13 6.20 4.13
CA LYS A 68 24.38 6.11 5.56
C LYS A 68 23.47 7.09 6.29
N GLU A 69 22.80 6.61 7.34
CA GLU A 69 21.99 7.45 8.23
C GLU A 69 22.78 7.69 9.52
N ASN A 70 22.99 8.97 9.86
CA ASN A 70 23.64 9.42 11.09
C ASN A 70 22.68 10.41 11.78
N GLU A 71 22.07 10.01 12.91
CA GLU A 71 21.20 10.91 13.70
C GLU A 71 20.08 11.60 12.91
N GLY A 72 19.56 10.95 11.86
CA GLY A 72 18.51 11.50 10.99
C GLY A 72 19.02 12.30 9.79
N LEU A 73 20.34 12.45 9.66
CA LEU A 73 21.02 12.98 8.47
C LEU A 73 21.40 11.83 7.53
N TYR A 74 21.17 12.04 6.24
CA TYR A 74 21.44 11.07 5.20
C TYR A 74 22.63 11.52 4.35
N GLN A 75 23.56 10.59 4.13
CA GLN A 75 24.78 10.81 3.34
C GLN A 75 24.94 9.69 2.32
N LEU A 76 25.54 10.00 1.18
CA LEU A 76 26.02 8.95 0.27
C LEU A 76 27.16 8.21 0.94
N GLN A 77 27.10 6.87 0.92
CA GLN A 77 28.23 6.06 1.36
C GLN A 77 29.26 6.05 0.23
N GLU A 78 30.39 6.73 0.41
CA GLU A 78 31.53 6.56 -0.48
C GLU A 78 31.92 5.09 -0.49
N MET A 79 32.10 4.53 -1.70
CA MET A 79 32.38 3.11 -1.91
C MET A 79 33.83 2.79 -1.54
N GLY A 80 34.20 3.05 -0.29
CA GLY A 80 35.43 2.65 0.37
C GLY A 80 35.05 1.92 1.66
N VAL A 81 35.31 0.61 1.70
CA VAL A 81 35.06 -0.28 2.85
C VAL A 81 33.59 -0.68 3.03
N ARG A 82 33.23 -1.75 2.32
CA ARG A 82 32.08 -2.61 2.61
C ARG A 82 32.16 -3.09 4.07
N THR A 83 31.42 -2.48 4.99
CA THR A 83 30.99 -3.20 6.20
C THR A 83 29.79 -4.06 5.82
N ALA A 84 30.10 -5.14 5.11
CA ALA A 84 29.19 -6.25 4.82
C ALA A 84 28.81 -6.98 6.13
N ASN A 85 28.03 -6.35 7.01
CA ASN A 85 27.61 -6.97 8.27
C ASN A 85 26.23 -6.49 8.73
N LYS A 86 25.21 -6.63 7.88
CA LYS A 86 23.85 -6.92 8.36
C LYS A 86 23.30 -8.07 7.52
N LYS A 87 23.63 -9.29 7.94
CA LYS A 87 23.09 -10.54 7.39
C LYS A 87 21.57 -10.42 7.25
N PRO A 88 20.95 -10.78 6.12
CA PRO A 88 19.51 -10.99 6.12
C PRO A 88 19.23 -12.13 7.10
N VAL A 89 18.36 -11.90 8.09
CA VAL A 89 17.89 -12.95 9.00
C VAL A 89 17.37 -14.10 8.15
N GLN A 90 18.15 -15.17 8.06
CA GLN A 90 17.82 -16.36 7.29
C GLN A 90 16.52 -16.93 7.88
N ARG A 91 15.44 -16.87 7.12
CA ARG A 91 14.22 -17.62 7.43
C ARG A 91 14.58 -19.09 7.25
N LYS A 92 14.84 -19.80 8.36
CA LYS A 92 15.09 -21.24 8.38
C LYS A 92 13.96 -21.94 7.60
N LYS A 93 14.26 -22.42 6.39
CA LYS A 93 13.40 -23.36 5.66
C LYS A 93 13.49 -24.68 6.42
N ARG A 94 12.44 -25.00 7.20
CA ARG A 94 12.34 -26.32 7.83
C ARG A 94 11.97 -27.35 6.77
N VAL A 95 12.82 -28.36 6.68
CA VAL A 95 12.79 -29.51 5.80
C VAL A 95 11.42 -30.21 5.85
N THR A 96 10.91 -30.53 4.68
CA THR A 96 9.72 -31.37 4.45
C THR A 96 10.04 -32.80 4.87
N ILE A 97 9.34 -33.31 5.89
CA ILE A 97 9.24 -34.76 6.14
C ILE A 97 7.84 -35.18 5.66
N LYS A 98 7.82 -36.16 4.76
CA LYS A 98 6.62 -36.73 4.12
C LYS A 98 6.05 -37.89 4.96
N LEU A 99 4.72 -37.98 4.96
CA LEU A 99 3.82 -39.16 5.19
C LEU A 99 3.42 -39.55 6.63
N PRO A 100 2.27 -40.24 6.86
CA PRO A 100 1.33 -40.85 5.89
C PRO A 100 -0.14 -40.39 6.01
N ALA A 101 -0.93 -40.81 5.02
CA ALA A 101 -2.37 -40.60 4.89
C ALA A 101 -3.18 -41.20 6.05
N GLY A 102 -4.16 -40.45 6.56
CA GLY A 102 -5.06 -40.87 7.63
C GLY A 102 -6.45 -40.25 7.46
N LYS A 103 -7.45 -41.13 7.42
CA LYS A 103 -8.88 -40.90 7.09
C LYS A 103 -9.60 -39.93 8.04
N ASN A 104 -10.59 -39.23 7.49
CA ASN A 104 -11.83 -38.70 8.08
C ASN A 104 -11.92 -38.52 9.61
N LYS A 105 -12.30 -37.33 10.08
CA LYS A 105 -13.40 -37.15 11.05
C LYS A 105 -13.84 -35.69 11.19
N ARG A 106 -15.17 -35.53 11.18
CA ARG A 106 -15.91 -34.29 11.46
C ARG A 106 -15.68 -33.85 12.91
N GLY A 107 -15.52 -32.54 13.09
CA GLY A 107 -15.90 -31.72 14.25
C GLY A 107 -15.51 -32.16 15.66
N THR A 108 -14.79 -31.30 16.38
CA THR A 108 -15.23 -30.75 17.68
C THR A 108 -14.25 -29.69 18.16
N MET A 109 -14.81 -28.66 18.79
CA MET A 109 -14.11 -27.53 19.40
C MET A 109 -13.18 -27.98 20.52
N THR A 110 -11.95 -27.46 20.56
CA THR A 110 -11.28 -27.15 21.85
C THR A 110 -10.57 -25.80 21.76
N LYS A 111 -11.01 -24.91 22.65
CA LYS A 111 -10.44 -23.59 22.92
C LYS A 111 -9.05 -23.76 23.53
N LYS A 112 -8.04 -23.05 23.01
CA LYS A 112 -7.05 -22.24 23.79
C LYS A 112 -5.86 -21.83 22.90
N LYS A 113 -5.35 -20.62 23.17
CA LYS A 113 -4.23 -19.90 22.52
C LYS A 113 -4.55 -19.11 21.24
N ALA A 114 -5.41 -18.11 21.37
CA ALA A 114 -5.64 -17.08 20.34
C ALA A 114 -5.30 -15.65 20.83
N TYR A 115 -4.31 -15.49 21.72
CA TYR A 115 -4.04 -14.17 22.34
C TYR A 115 -2.90 -13.36 21.68
N ALA A 116 -2.13 -13.93 20.73
CA ALA A 116 -0.92 -13.26 20.23
C ALA A 116 -0.90 -12.91 18.72
N SER A 117 -1.90 -13.32 17.93
CA SER A 117 -1.90 -13.12 16.46
C SER A 117 -2.98 -12.15 15.95
N ALA A 118 -3.81 -11.59 16.83
CA ALA A 118 -4.90 -10.69 16.46
C ALA A 118 -4.48 -9.23 16.18
N ALA A 119 -3.28 -8.81 16.60
CA ALA A 119 -2.88 -7.40 16.56
C ALA A 119 -2.28 -6.93 15.21
N ARG A 120 -1.75 -7.83 14.36
CA ARG A 120 -1.05 -7.43 13.11
C ARG A 120 -1.87 -7.51 11.81
N LYS A 121 -3.15 -7.88 11.86
CA LYS A 121 -4.04 -7.98 10.66
C LYS A 121 -5.13 -6.91 10.58
N LYS A 122 -4.98 -5.75 11.25
CA LYS A 122 -6.02 -4.71 11.31
C LYS A 122 -5.81 -3.46 10.45
N ARG A 123 -4.82 -3.40 9.54
CA ARG A 123 -4.54 -2.15 8.78
C ARG A 123 -4.74 -2.16 7.25
N THR A 124 -5.25 -3.24 6.66
CA THR A 124 -5.56 -3.25 5.20
C THR A 124 -6.99 -3.68 4.83
N LYS A 125 -7.92 -3.80 5.80
CA LYS A 125 -9.31 -4.21 5.52
C LYS A 125 -10.31 -3.07 5.28
N SER A 126 -9.99 -1.81 5.61
CA SER A 126 -11.03 -0.75 5.61
C SER A 126 -11.47 -0.26 4.23
N LYS A 127 -10.66 -0.45 3.16
CA LYS A 127 -11.05 -0.03 1.80
C LYS A 127 -11.97 -1.03 1.08
N ASN A 128 -11.90 -2.32 1.43
CA ASN A 128 -12.73 -3.35 0.78
C ASN A 128 -14.12 -3.51 1.42
N ASP A 129 -14.29 -3.17 2.70
CA ASP A 129 -15.61 -3.28 3.35
C ASP A 129 -16.60 -2.20 2.90
N LEU A 130 -16.13 -0.99 2.55
CA LEU A 130 -17.00 0.05 1.98
C LEU A 130 -17.50 -0.33 0.57
N SER A 131 -16.64 -0.91 -0.27
CA SER A 131 -17.04 -1.39 -1.61
C SER A 131 -18.08 -2.52 -1.53
N LYS A 132 -17.91 -3.47 -0.59
CA LYS A 132 -18.89 -4.54 -0.37
C LYS A 132 -20.21 -4.03 0.19
N ARG A 133 -20.20 -3.06 1.13
CA ARG A 133 -21.43 -2.42 1.63
C ARG A 133 -22.18 -1.66 0.54
N CYS A 134 -21.48 -0.97 -0.35
CA CYS A 134 -22.07 -0.27 -1.50
C CYS A 134 -22.75 -1.25 -2.48
N CYS A 135 -22.11 -2.38 -2.80
CA CYS A 135 -22.71 -3.40 -3.67
C CYS A 135 -23.96 -4.06 -3.06
N LEU A 136 -23.96 -4.33 -1.74
CA LEU A 136 -25.12 -4.92 -1.06
C LEU A 136 -26.33 -3.97 -1.02
N LEU A 137 -26.10 -2.67 -0.78
CA LEU A 137 -27.17 -1.66 -0.82
C LEU A 137 -27.77 -1.49 -2.23
N LYS A 138 -26.94 -1.53 -3.29
CA LYS A 138 -27.41 -1.49 -4.67
C LYS A 138 -28.28 -2.71 -5.02
N MET A 139 -27.92 -3.90 -4.55
CA MET A 139 -28.71 -5.12 -4.75
C MET A 139 -30.05 -5.10 -3.99
N ALA A 140 -30.05 -4.59 -2.76
CA ALA A 140 -31.28 -4.45 -1.96
C ALA A 140 -32.28 -3.47 -2.62
N ARG A 141 -31.79 -2.35 -3.16
CA ARG A 141 -32.62 -1.35 -3.86
C ARG A 141 -33.26 -1.93 -5.13
N ARG A 142 -32.52 -2.74 -5.90
CA ARG A 142 -33.05 -3.45 -7.09
C ARG A 142 -34.15 -4.46 -6.73
N LYS A 143 -34.02 -5.20 -5.61
CA LYS A 143 -35.07 -6.12 -5.15
C LYS A 143 -36.36 -5.39 -4.76
N LYS A 144 -36.26 -4.27 -4.03
CA LYS A 144 -37.43 -3.45 -3.67
C LYS A 144 -38.17 -2.90 -4.89
N GLN A 145 -37.44 -2.38 -5.90
CA GLN A 145 -38.05 -1.87 -7.14
C GLN A 145 -38.76 -2.95 -7.96
N LYS A 146 -38.23 -4.19 -8.01
CA LYS A 146 -38.90 -5.30 -8.69
C LYS A 146 -40.22 -5.69 -8.01
N ALA A 147 -40.25 -5.70 -6.67
CA ALA A 147 -41.45 -6.02 -5.92
C ALA A 147 -42.57 -4.98 -6.10
N THR A 148 -42.24 -3.69 -6.08
CA THR A 148 -43.23 -2.62 -6.30
C THR A 148 -43.79 -2.64 -7.71
N ARG A 149 -42.95 -2.89 -8.72
CA ARG A 149 -43.39 -3.03 -10.12
C ARG A 149 -44.32 -4.24 -10.30
N ALA A 150 -44.02 -5.38 -9.69
CA ALA A 150 -44.88 -6.57 -9.72
C ALA A 150 -46.26 -6.32 -9.08
N LEU A 151 -46.30 -5.60 -7.95
CA LEU A 151 -47.55 -5.18 -7.30
C LEU A 151 -48.38 -4.24 -8.17
N GLN A 152 -47.74 -3.28 -8.86
CA GLN A 152 -48.43 -2.39 -9.79
C GLN A 152 -49.02 -3.14 -10.98
N VAL A 153 -48.28 -4.09 -11.57
CA VAL A 153 -48.77 -4.94 -12.66
C VAL A 153 -49.97 -5.78 -12.22
N ARG A 154 -49.93 -6.41 -11.03
CA ARG A 154 -51.07 -7.16 -10.48
C ARG A 154 -52.29 -6.26 -10.24
N LYS A 155 -52.11 -5.06 -9.68
CA LYS A 155 -53.20 -4.09 -9.48
C LYS A 155 -53.82 -3.67 -10.83
N ALA A 156 -53.00 -3.41 -11.85
CA ALA A 156 -53.48 -3.07 -13.18
C ALA A 156 -54.27 -4.22 -13.83
N GLN A 157 -53.79 -5.47 -13.71
CA GLN A 157 -54.51 -6.64 -14.22
C GLN A 157 -55.86 -6.83 -13.52
N MET A 158 -55.92 -6.66 -12.19
CA MET A 158 -57.18 -6.75 -11.44
C MET A 158 -58.19 -5.67 -11.85
N LYS A 159 -57.73 -4.43 -12.12
CA LYS A 159 -58.59 -3.38 -12.67
C LYS A 159 -59.12 -3.73 -14.06
N ARG A 160 -58.28 -4.27 -14.95
CA ARG A 160 -58.72 -4.71 -16.29
C ARG A 160 -59.74 -5.85 -16.24
N ARG A 161 -59.61 -6.78 -15.29
CA ARG A 161 -60.60 -7.87 -15.11
C ARG A 161 -61.95 -7.36 -14.62
N LYS A 162 -61.97 -6.33 -13.76
CA LYS A 162 -63.21 -5.71 -13.25
C LYS A 162 -63.92 -4.82 -14.29
N ALA A 163 -63.21 -4.38 -15.32
CA ALA A 163 -63.73 -3.50 -16.37
C ALA A 163 -64.15 -4.25 -17.64
N ARG A 164 -64.16 -5.59 -17.63
CA ARG A 164 -64.77 -6.37 -18.71
C ARG A 164 -66.27 -6.52 -18.39
N PRO A 165 -67.16 -5.97 -19.23
CA PRO A 165 -68.61 -6.17 -19.11
C PRO A 165 -68.99 -7.63 -19.36
#